data_AF-A0A290ZNC4-F1
#
_entry.id   AF-A0A290ZNC4-F1
#
_cell.length_a   1.000
_cell.length_b   1.000
_cell.length_c   1.000
_cell.angle_alpha   90.00
_cell.angle_beta   90.00
_cell.angle_gamma   90.00
#
_symmetry.space_group_name_H-M   'P 1'
#
loop_
_entity.id
_entity.type
_entity.pdbx_description
1 polymer ?
#
loop_
_entity_poly.entity_id
_entity_poly.type
_entity_poly.pdbx_seq_one_letter_code
_entity_poly.pdbx_strand_id
1 'polypeptide(L)'
;MMKMKHALFTALAAGMLASMAPAQAAQQNWDFSGSFDFGQYIGESYSGSLSFDDAGVTGTGDEWASLDVFTITLLGQTYTLADAVAPAEAVYYDGQFLGVSYSVESGEPWFSLIAGYGDRSEAYTAYSSSVGLSGFGSLQFVQAPVPEPETYAMLLAGLGLLAGVARRRLSAGHNA
;
A
#
# COMPACT_ATOMS: atom_id res chain seq x y z
N MET A 1 25.12 -53.92 -30.19
CA MET A 1 24.51 -53.58 -28.88
C MET A 1 25.04 -52.20 -28.50
N MET A 2 24.29 -51.07 -28.45
CA MET A 2 22.91 -50.81 -27.96
C MET A 2 22.73 -51.38 -26.55
N LYS A 3 22.35 -50.69 -25.46
CA LYS A 3 21.62 -49.43 -25.13
C LYS A 3 22.16 -48.87 -23.77
N MET A 4 21.88 -47.66 -23.24
CA MET A 4 21.38 -46.35 -23.73
C MET A 4 21.53 -45.28 -22.59
N LYS A 5 21.57 -43.98 -22.93
CA LYS A 5 21.85 -42.83 -22.03
C LYS A 5 20.90 -42.70 -20.84
N HIS A 6 21.44 -42.70 -19.62
CA HIS A 6 20.82 -42.23 -18.35
C HIS A 6 21.98 -41.68 -17.49
N ALA A 7 21.91 -40.57 -16.76
CA ALA A 7 20.73 -39.89 -16.22
C ALA A 7 20.67 -38.38 -16.55
N LEU A 8 19.48 -37.93 -16.93
CA LEU A 8 19.09 -36.53 -17.10
C LEU A 8 17.90 -36.28 -16.16
N PHE A 9 18.12 -36.19 -14.85
CA PHE A 9 17.06 -35.87 -13.87
C PHE A 9 17.64 -35.35 -12.54
N THR A 10 18.23 -34.15 -12.56
CA THR A 10 18.68 -33.45 -11.34
C THR A 10 18.45 -31.94 -11.47
N ALA A 11 17.19 -31.52 -11.59
CA ALA A 11 16.84 -30.10 -11.78
C ALA A 11 15.45 -29.67 -11.22
N LEU A 12 14.74 -30.52 -10.47
CA LEU A 12 13.33 -30.27 -10.12
C LEU A 12 12.95 -30.74 -8.70
N ALA A 13 13.67 -30.25 -7.68
CA ALA A 13 13.36 -30.60 -6.27
C ALA A 13 13.83 -29.54 -5.23
N ALA A 14 14.11 -28.30 -5.62
CA ALA A 14 14.75 -27.30 -4.74
C ALA A 14 13.93 -26.03 -4.46
N GLY A 15 12.71 -25.88 -5.01
CA GLY A 15 11.94 -24.63 -4.95
C GLY A 15 10.73 -24.62 -4.01
N MET A 16 10.35 -25.75 -3.39
CA MET A 16 9.02 -25.92 -2.79
C MET A 16 9.05 -25.99 -1.25
N LEU A 17 9.93 -25.20 -0.63
CA LEU A 17 10.03 -25.01 0.83
C LEU A 17 10.05 -23.51 1.19
N ALA A 18 9.06 -22.78 0.69
CA ALA A 18 8.75 -21.41 1.09
C ALA A 18 7.38 -21.33 1.80
N SER A 19 6.98 -22.40 2.50
CA SER A 19 5.85 -22.35 3.43
C SER A 19 6.34 -21.84 4.79
N MET A 20 5.71 -20.77 5.29
CA MET A 20 5.99 -20.11 6.58
C MET A 20 7.27 -19.26 6.60
N ALA A 21 7.26 -18.14 5.88
CA ALA A 21 7.89 -16.94 6.45
C ALA A 21 7.08 -16.53 7.70
N PRO A 22 7.72 -16.10 8.80
CA PRO A 22 7.00 -15.38 9.86
C PRO A 22 6.42 -14.09 9.29
N ALA A 23 5.40 -13.51 9.93
CA ALA A 23 4.89 -12.19 9.58
C ALA A 23 6.08 -11.21 9.49
N GLN A 24 6.38 -10.77 8.27
CA GLN A 24 7.45 -9.81 8.03
C GLN A 24 6.84 -8.42 8.13
N ALA A 25 7.63 -7.50 8.69
CA ALA A 25 7.51 -6.05 8.51
C ALA A 25 7.07 -5.75 7.08
N ALA A 26 5.80 -5.44 6.89
CA ALA A 26 5.22 -5.21 5.58
C ALA A 26 5.05 -3.71 5.43
N GLN A 27 5.72 -3.13 4.43
CA GLN A 27 5.40 -1.77 4.02
C GLN A 27 3.94 -1.77 3.55
N GLN A 28 3.08 -1.16 4.36
CA GLN A 28 1.70 -0.96 4.02
C GLN A 28 1.59 0.26 3.11
N ASN A 29 0.89 0.11 2.00
CA ASN A 29 0.61 1.19 1.06
C ASN A 29 -0.89 1.31 0.88
N TRP A 30 -1.42 2.52 1.06
CA TRP A 30 -2.85 2.80 0.94
C TRP A 30 -3.08 4.07 0.14
N ASP A 31 -4.03 4.01 -0.78
CA ASP A 31 -4.63 5.19 -1.39
C ASP A 31 -5.92 5.53 -0.63
N PHE A 32 -6.33 6.80 -0.65
CA PHE A 32 -7.59 7.23 -0.06
C PHE A 32 -8.24 8.37 -0.82
N SER A 33 -9.56 8.48 -0.65
CA SER A 33 -10.37 9.51 -1.25
C SER A 33 -11.62 9.78 -0.43
N GLY A 34 -12.22 10.94 -0.67
CA GLY A 34 -13.47 11.32 -0.04
C GLY A 34 -14.01 12.61 -0.64
N SER A 35 -15.17 13.00 -0.13
CA SER A 35 -15.78 14.28 -0.44
C SER A 35 -16.51 14.83 0.78
N PHE A 36 -16.54 16.16 0.89
CA PHE A 36 -17.34 16.82 1.92
C PHE A 36 -18.82 16.64 1.63
N ASP A 37 -19.57 16.15 2.60
CA ASP A 37 -21.02 15.98 2.56
C ASP A 37 -21.74 17.02 3.45
N PHE A 38 -20.99 17.80 4.24
CA PHE A 38 -21.51 18.87 5.08
C PHE A 38 -20.62 20.13 5.11
N GLY A 39 -21.25 21.29 5.32
CA GLY A 39 -20.60 22.60 5.41
C GLY A 39 -20.41 23.31 4.07
N GLN A 40 -19.56 24.35 4.04
CA GLN A 40 -19.37 25.24 2.89
C GLN A 40 -18.75 24.58 1.65
N TYR A 41 -17.97 23.51 1.81
CA TYR A 41 -17.27 22.81 0.71
C TYR A 41 -18.01 21.56 0.21
N ILE A 42 -19.32 21.44 0.47
CA ILE A 42 -20.10 20.26 0.08
C ILE A 42 -19.96 19.92 -1.42
N GLY A 43 -19.65 18.65 -1.71
CA GLY A 43 -19.37 18.13 -3.06
C GLY A 43 -17.91 18.26 -3.51
N GLU A 44 -17.08 19.09 -2.86
CA GLU A 44 -15.65 19.14 -3.13
C GLU A 44 -14.99 17.83 -2.68
N SER A 45 -14.07 17.34 -3.53
CA SER A 45 -13.40 16.05 -3.36
C SER A 45 -11.94 16.22 -2.96
N TYR A 46 -11.41 15.24 -2.25
CA TYR A 46 -9.99 15.13 -1.90
C TYR A 46 -9.51 13.68 -2.07
N SER A 47 -8.22 13.54 -2.31
CA SER A 47 -7.56 12.23 -2.39
C SER A 47 -6.11 12.31 -1.98
N GLY A 48 -5.53 11.16 -1.65
CA GLY A 48 -4.17 11.08 -1.16
C GLY A 48 -3.67 9.65 -1.12
N SER A 49 -2.44 9.51 -0.65
CA SER A 49 -1.80 8.21 -0.44
C SER A 49 -0.83 8.26 0.72
N LEU A 50 -0.56 7.09 1.30
CA LEU A 50 0.29 6.94 2.46
C LEU A 50 1.04 5.61 2.48
N SER A 51 2.10 5.56 3.27
CA SER A 51 2.75 4.32 3.67
C SER A 51 3.30 4.36 5.09
N PHE A 52 3.41 3.18 5.69
CA PHE A 52 4.01 2.93 7.00
C PHE A 52 4.55 1.50 7.08
N ASP A 53 5.47 1.21 7.98
CA ASP A 53 5.86 -0.14 8.36
C ASP A 53 4.96 -0.67 9.49
N ASP A 54 4.33 -1.82 9.30
CA ASP A 54 3.46 -2.46 10.29
C ASP A 54 4.19 -3.42 11.25
N ALA A 55 5.53 -3.50 11.21
CA ALA A 55 6.34 -4.39 12.04
C ALA A 55 6.05 -4.34 13.56
N GLY A 56 5.55 -3.20 14.06
CA GLY A 56 5.19 -3.00 15.46
C GLY A 56 3.76 -3.40 15.84
N VAL A 57 2.88 -3.68 14.86
CA VAL A 57 1.48 -4.03 15.09
C VAL A 57 1.39 -5.51 15.45
N THR A 58 0.93 -5.81 16.66
CA THR A 58 0.85 -7.16 17.22
C THR A 58 -0.50 -7.83 16.96
N GLY A 59 -1.53 -7.05 16.62
CA GLY A 59 -2.88 -7.51 16.32
C GLY A 59 -3.78 -7.63 17.55
N THR A 60 -3.61 -6.80 18.59
CA THR A 60 -4.36 -6.92 19.85
C THR A 60 -4.52 -5.57 20.55
N GLY A 61 -5.77 -5.17 20.82
CA GLY A 61 -6.11 -3.88 21.40
C GLY A 61 -5.85 -2.70 20.46
N ASP A 62 -5.83 -1.49 21.02
CA ASP A 62 -5.49 -0.26 20.29
C ASP A 62 -3.99 -0.21 19.96
N GLU A 63 -3.64 0.00 18.69
CA GLU A 63 -2.27 0.04 18.21
C GLU A 63 -2.08 1.17 17.18
N TRP A 64 -0.87 1.76 17.15
CA TRP A 64 -0.52 2.89 16.28
C TRP A 64 0.81 2.63 15.56
N ALA A 65 0.85 2.91 14.27
CA ALA A 65 2.07 2.90 13.46
C ALA A 65 2.28 4.28 12.84
N SER A 66 3.45 4.88 13.05
CA SER A 66 3.78 6.19 12.48
C SER A 66 3.91 6.11 10.95
N LEU A 67 3.44 7.14 10.24
CA LEU A 67 3.52 7.17 8.78
C LEU A 67 4.93 7.54 8.28
N ASP A 68 5.44 6.76 7.33
CA ASP A 68 6.68 7.03 6.57
C ASP A 68 6.43 8.06 5.46
N VAL A 69 5.27 7.93 4.81
CA VAL A 69 4.83 8.79 3.70
C VAL A 69 3.36 9.13 3.94
N PHE A 70 3.00 10.40 3.72
CA PHE A 70 1.63 10.84 3.62
C PHE A 70 1.54 12.01 2.64
N THR A 71 0.55 11.96 1.76
CA THR A 71 0.14 13.10 0.93
C THR A 71 -1.38 13.16 0.87
N ILE A 72 -1.94 14.37 0.90
CA ILE A 72 -3.35 14.63 0.58
C ILE A 72 -3.43 15.86 -0.31
N THR A 73 -4.26 15.80 -1.36
CA THR A 73 -4.68 16.98 -2.11
C THR A 73 -6.13 17.30 -1.77
N LEU A 74 -6.34 18.47 -1.19
CA LEU A 74 -7.62 18.98 -0.68
C LEU A 74 -7.80 20.42 -1.15
N LEU A 75 -8.91 20.70 -1.82
CA LEU A 75 -9.24 22.03 -2.40
C LEU A 75 -8.10 22.60 -3.30
N GLY A 76 -7.41 21.72 -4.03
CA GLY A 76 -6.30 22.09 -4.92
C GLY A 76 -4.94 22.28 -4.23
N GLN A 77 -4.89 22.22 -2.90
CA GLN A 77 -3.65 22.32 -2.11
C GLN A 77 -3.15 20.93 -1.72
N THR A 78 -1.85 20.69 -1.79
CA THR A 78 -1.23 19.43 -1.35
C THR A 78 -0.57 19.61 0.02
N TYR A 79 -0.89 18.73 0.95
CA TYR A 79 -0.33 18.66 2.31
C TYR A 79 0.38 17.32 2.51
N THR A 80 1.35 17.31 3.42
CA THR A 80 2.30 16.22 3.66
C THR A 80 2.53 16.01 5.16
N LEU A 81 3.41 15.07 5.52
CA LEU A 81 3.89 14.91 6.91
C LEU A 81 4.53 16.20 7.49
N ALA A 82 5.06 17.10 6.66
CA ALA A 82 5.67 18.34 7.13
C ALA A 82 4.64 19.38 7.62
N ASP A 83 3.37 19.21 7.24
CA ASP A 83 2.26 20.10 7.58
C ASP A 83 1.46 19.61 8.80
N ALA A 84 1.80 18.44 9.33
CA ALA A 84 1.10 17.81 10.45
C ALA A 84 1.40 18.52 11.79
N VAL A 85 0.37 18.78 12.59
CA VAL A 85 0.52 19.41 13.93
C VAL A 85 0.94 18.42 15.02
N ALA A 86 0.85 17.13 14.74
CA ALA A 86 1.22 16.01 15.60
C ALA A 86 1.77 14.86 14.72
N PRO A 87 2.40 13.82 15.30
CA PRO A 87 2.75 12.62 14.53
C PRO A 87 1.53 12.07 13.79
N ALA A 88 1.71 11.80 12.49
CA ALA A 88 0.68 11.19 11.67
C ALA A 88 0.75 9.66 11.84
N GLU A 89 -0.39 9.03 12.13
CA GLU A 89 -0.41 7.63 12.56
C GLU A 89 -1.51 6.84 11.86
N ALA A 90 -1.16 5.66 11.37
CA ALA A 90 -2.10 4.59 11.07
C ALA A 90 -2.65 4.02 12.38
N VAL A 91 -3.97 3.93 12.49
CA VAL A 91 -4.67 3.47 13.70
C VAL A 91 -5.22 2.06 13.49
N TYR A 92 -4.99 1.19 14.46
CA TYR A 92 -5.41 -0.21 14.46
C TYR A 92 -6.18 -0.57 15.73
N TYR A 93 -7.11 -1.52 15.61
CA TYR A 93 -7.74 -2.18 16.74
C TYR A 93 -7.87 -3.69 16.47
N ASP A 94 -7.36 -4.55 17.36
CA ASP A 94 -7.34 -6.01 17.21
C ASP A 94 -6.82 -6.46 15.81
N GLY A 95 -5.78 -5.77 15.31
CA GLY A 95 -5.16 -6.02 14.01
C GLY A 95 -5.93 -5.50 12.78
N GLN A 96 -7.11 -4.89 12.97
CA GLN A 96 -7.86 -4.25 11.90
C GLN A 96 -7.41 -2.79 11.75
N PHE A 97 -7.05 -2.38 10.53
CA PHE A 97 -6.76 -0.97 10.24
C PHE A 97 -8.06 -0.17 10.27
N LEU A 98 -8.14 0.82 11.15
CA LEU A 98 -9.32 1.68 11.36
C LEU A 98 -9.25 3.03 10.62
N GLY A 99 -8.07 3.49 10.24
CA GLY A 99 -7.94 4.82 9.65
C GLY A 99 -6.57 5.44 9.89
N VAL A 100 -6.55 6.76 9.73
CA VAL A 100 -5.37 7.58 9.96
C VAL A 100 -5.76 8.72 10.90
N SER A 101 -4.91 9.02 11.86
CA SER A 101 -4.92 10.30 12.56
C SER A 101 -3.93 11.24 11.87
N TYR A 102 -4.43 12.33 11.29
CA TYR A 102 -3.63 13.37 10.66
C TYR A 102 -4.37 14.70 10.77
N SER A 103 -3.69 15.78 11.18
CA SER A 103 -4.32 17.09 11.39
C SER A 103 -3.41 18.23 10.95
N VAL A 104 -4.00 19.26 10.35
CA VAL A 104 -3.33 20.44 9.80
C VAL A 104 -4.04 21.70 10.29
N GLU A 105 -3.30 22.56 11.00
CA GLU A 105 -3.75 23.90 11.42
C GLU A 105 -3.09 25.03 10.61
N SER A 106 -2.25 24.70 9.62
CA SER A 106 -1.63 25.64 8.69
C SER A 106 -2.43 25.75 7.38
N GLY A 107 -2.77 26.98 6.99
CA GLY A 107 -3.55 27.25 5.78
C GLY A 107 -5.05 27.40 6.06
N GLU A 108 -5.86 27.22 5.02
CA GLU A 108 -7.32 27.37 5.07
C GLU A 108 -7.97 26.37 4.09
N PRO A 109 -8.93 25.54 4.53
CA PRO A 109 -9.35 25.34 5.92
C PRO A 109 -8.30 24.57 6.73
N TRP A 110 -8.43 24.63 8.06
CA TRP A 110 -7.81 23.65 8.96
C TRP A 110 -8.61 22.36 8.87
N PHE A 111 -7.95 21.21 8.88
CA PHE A 111 -8.64 19.93 8.75
C PHE A 111 -7.96 18.80 9.50
N SER A 112 -8.73 17.74 9.72
CA SER A 112 -8.28 16.48 10.30
C SER A 112 -8.87 15.31 9.53
N LEU A 113 -8.08 14.26 9.37
CA LEU A 113 -8.55 12.91 9.07
C LEU A 113 -8.62 12.18 10.42
N ILE A 114 -9.76 11.54 10.67
CA ILE A 114 -10.07 10.84 11.91
C ILE A 114 -10.35 9.38 11.55
N ALA A 115 -9.66 8.46 12.24
CA ALA A 115 -9.89 7.04 12.10
C ALA A 115 -11.28 6.61 12.62
N GLY A 116 -11.78 5.48 12.11
CA GLY A 116 -12.94 4.81 12.70
C GLY A 116 -12.67 4.30 14.11
N TYR A 117 -13.70 3.76 14.76
CA TYR A 117 -13.59 3.21 16.13
C TYR A 117 -13.64 1.69 16.13
N GLY A 118 -14.52 1.09 15.32
CA GLY A 118 -14.64 -0.37 15.15
C GLY A 118 -14.44 -0.86 13.73
N ASP A 119 -14.63 0.00 12.72
CA ASP A 119 -14.40 -0.31 11.30
C ASP A 119 -13.88 0.91 10.54
N ARG A 120 -13.07 0.69 9.50
CA ARG A 120 -12.49 1.76 8.69
C ARG A 120 -13.51 2.61 7.95
N SER A 121 -14.68 2.07 7.63
CA SER A 121 -15.77 2.80 6.99
C SER A 121 -16.41 3.86 7.89
N GLU A 122 -16.08 3.88 9.18
CA GLU A 122 -16.44 4.95 10.12
C GLU A 122 -15.46 6.14 10.08
N ALA A 123 -14.32 6.00 9.40
CA ALA A 123 -13.34 7.07 9.26
C ALA A 123 -13.92 8.25 8.47
N TYR A 124 -13.55 9.46 8.86
CA TYR A 124 -14.10 10.69 8.27
C TYR A 124 -13.08 11.84 8.29
N THR A 125 -13.34 12.84 7.45
CA THR A 125 -12.62 14.12 7.48
C THR A 125 -13.47 15.16 8.19
N ALA A 126 -12.86 15.98 9.02
CA ALA A 126 -13.45 17.19 9.58
C ALA A 126 -12.65 18.42 9.14
N TYR A 127 -13.31 19.57 8.98
CA TYR A 127 -12.61 20.84 8.76
C TYR A 127 -13.28 22.00 9.49
N SER A 128 -12.52 23.07 9.69
CA SER A 128 -13.02 24.37 10.14
C SER A 128 -12.25 25.49 9.46
N SER A 129 -12.88 26.67 9.34
CA SER A 129 -12.38 27.79 8.55
C SER A 129 -12.18 29.05 9.40
N SER A 130 -11.31 29.93 8.91
CA SER A 130 -11.03 31.27 9.46
C SER A 130 -12.27 32.15 9.72
N VAL A 131 -13.37 31.89 9.02
CA VAL A 131 -14.67 32.58 9.17
C VAL A 131 -15.62 31.88 10.15
N GLY A 132 -15.17 30.85 10.87
CA GLY A 132 -15.96 30.14 11.88
C GLY A 132 -16.99 29.16 11.32
N LEU A 133 -16.81 28.73 10.06
CA LEU A 133 -17.61 27.65 9.46
C LEU A 133 -16.87 26.32 9.63
N SER A 134 -17.62 25.22 9.66
CA SER A 134 -17.07 23.88 9.82
C SER A 134 -17.86 22.89 8.95
N GLY A 135 -17.25 21.74 8.68
CA GLY A 135 -17.92 20.68 7.96
C GLY A 135 -17.23 19.33 8.10
N PHE A 136 -17.84 18.33 7.47
CA PHE A 136 -17.41 16.94 7.50
C PHE A 136 -17.43 16.35 6.09
N GLY A 137 -16.75 15.23 5.92
CA GLY A 137 -16.73 14.47 4.69
C GLY A 137 -16.39 13.00 4.90
N SER A 138 -16.81 12.20 3.94
CA SER A 138 -16.49 10.77 3.88
C SER A 138 -14.99 10.52 3.76
N LEU A 139 -14.47 9.41 4.29
CA LEU A 139 -13.09 9.01 4.07
C LEU A 139 -13.02 7.51 3.81
N GLN A 140 -12.79 7.15 2.55
CA GLN A 140 -12.58 5.76 2.13
C GLN A 140 -11.13 5.56 1.74
N PHE A 141 -10.60 4.38 2.05
CA PHE A 141 -9.25 3.98 1.67
C PHE A 141 -9.29 2.63 0.93
N VAL A 142 -8.28 2.40 0.10
CA VAL A 142 -8.07 1.17 -0.66
C VAL A 142 -6.60 0.76 -0.53
N GLN A 143 -6.33 -0.53 -0.31
CA GLN A 143 -4.95 -1.00 -0.21
C GLN A 143 -4.34 -0.97 -1.62
N ALA A 144 -3.17 -0.35 -1.75
CA ALA A 144 -2.47 -0.35 -3.03
C ALA A 144 -2.05 -1.79 -3.37
N PRO A 145 -2.29 -2.29 -4.59
CA PRO A 145 -1.90 -3.65 -4.95
C PRO A 145 -0.38 -3.83 -4.89
N VAL A 146 0.11 -4.60 -3.91
CA VAL A 146 1.51 -5.02 -3.84
C VAL A 146 1.70 -6.18 -4.83
N PRO A 147 2.60 -6.08 -5.84
CA PRO A 147 2.79 -7.16 -6.79
C PRO A 147 3.37 -8.41 -6.11
N GLU A 148 2.63 -9.52 -6.15
CA GLU A 148 3.02 -10.77 -5.51
C GLU A 148 4.39 -11.28 -6.02
N PRO A 149 5.27 -11.84 -5.15
CA PRO A 149 6.56 -12.41 -5.55
C PRO A 149 6.47 -13.40 -6.73
N GLU A 150 5.38 -14.16 -6.78
CA GLU A 150 4.99 -15.10 -7.83
C GLU A 150 4.90 -14.44 -9.21
N THR A 151 4.43 -13.19 -9.28
CA THR A 151 4.33 -12.42 -10.53
C THR A 151 5.72 -12.16 -11.11
N TYR A 152 6.68 -11.79 -10.26
CA TYR A 152 8.08 -11.63 -10.65
C TYR A 152 8.74 -12.96 -11.00
N ALA A 153 8.46 -14.03 -10.25
CA ALA A 153 8.95 -15.37 -10.56
C ALA A 153 8.45 -15.87 -11.92
N MET A 154 7.18 -15.65 -12.26
CA MET A 154 6.58 -15.99 -13.55
C MET A 154 7.13 -15.13 -14.69
N LEU A 155 7.36 -13.83 -14.48
CA LEU A 155 8.04 -12.96 -15.43
C LEU A 155 9.47 -13.46 -15.72
N LEU A 156 10.25 -13.77 -14.68
CA LEU A 156 11.60 -14.33 -14.79
C LEU A 156 11.61 -15.69 -15.48
N ALA A 157 10.64 -16.56 -15.19
CA ALA A 157 10.48 -17.85 -15.88
C ALA A 157 10.19 -17.65 -17.39
N GLY A 158 9.30 -16.72 -17.74
CA GLY A 158 9.01 -16.35 -19.12
C GLY A 158 10.24 -15.82 -19.86
N LEU A 159 10.99 -14.90 -19.25
CA LEU A 159 12.26 -14.38 -19.78
C LEU A 159 13.32 -15.48 -19.94
N GLY A 160 13.41 -16.41 -18.98
CA GLY A 160 14.30 -17.58 -19.04
C GLY A 160 13.99 -18.51 -20.22
N LEU A 161 12.70 -18.76 -20.50
CA LEU A 161 12.27 -19.52 -21.68
C LEU A 161 12.65 -18.81 -22.98
N LEU A 162 12.40 -17.51 -23.09
CA LEU A 162 12.76 -16.70 -24.27
C LEU A 162 14.28 -16.69 -24.53
N ALA A 163 15.08 -16.48 -23.48
CA ALA A 163 16.54 -16.55 -23.57
C ALA A 163 17.02 -17.95 -23.99
N GLY A 164 16.38 -19.01 -23.49
CA GLY A 164 16.63 -20.40 -23.91
C GLY A 164 16.36 -20.64 -25.40
N VAL A 165 15.25 -20.12 -25.94
CA VAL A 165 14.93 -20.21 -27.37
C VAL A 165 15.92 -19.41 -28.23
N ALA A 166 16.26 -18.18 -27.81
CA ALA A 166 17.23 -17.34 -28.52
C ALA A 166 18.61 -18.02 -28.61
N ARG A 167 19.09 -18.61 -27.51
CA ARG A 167 20.36 -19.34 -27.47
C ARG A 167 20.41 -20.50 -28.47
N ARG A 168 19.32 -21.27 -28.58
CA ARG A 168 19.23 -22.41 -29.54
C ARG A 168 19.32 -21.95 -30.99
N ARG A 169 18.78 -20.76 -31.32
CA ARG A 169 18.90 -20.18 -32.69
C ARG A 169 20.32 -19.74 -33.00
N LEU A 170 21.00 -19.08 -32.06
CA LEU A 170 22.39 -18.63 -32.24
C LEU A 170 23.36 -19.82 -32.41
N SER A 171 23.21 -20.88 -31.61
CA SER A 171 24.04 -22.09 -31.74
C SER A 171 23.79 -22.89 -33.02
N ALA A 172 22.64 -22.71 -33.70
CA ALA A 172 22.36 -23.35 -34.98
C ALA A 172 23.00 -22.63 -36.18
N GLY A 173 23.30 -21.33 -36.05
CA GLY A 173 23.89 -20.51 -37.12
C GLY A 173 25.42 -20.56 -37.23
N HIS A 174 26.11 -21.28 -36.34
CA HIS A 174 27.59 -21.35 -36.30
C HIS A 174 28.17 -22.62 -36.96
N ASN A 175 27.32 -23.47 -37.54
CA ASN A 175 27.72 -24.75 -38.17
C ASN A 175 27.35 -24.78 -39.68
N ALA A 176 27.39 -23.63 -40.35
CA ALA A 176 27.13 -23.46 -41.79
C ALA A 176 28.26 -22.67 -42.44
#